data_AF-A0A915MPU6-F1
#
_entry.id   AF-A0A915MPU6-F1
#
_cell.length_a   1.000
_cell.length_b   1.000
_cell.length_c   1.000
_cell.angle_alpha   90.00
_cell.angle_beta   90.00
_cell.angle_gamma   90.00
#
_symmetry.space_group_name_H-M   'P 1'
#
loop_
_entity.id
_entity.type
_entity.pdbx_description
1 polymer ?
#
loop_
_entity_poly.entity_id
_entity_poly.type
_entity_poly.pdbx_seq_one_letter_code
_entity_poly.pdbx_strand_id
1 'polypeptide(L)'
;MADLEAVLADVSYLMAMEKSRSQPAARASKKIVLPDPSVRSIMQKYLEKTGEIRFEKIFSQRLGFLLLKDFAENVAETSCPQIKFYEAIKEYEKLETPEERLTKAREIYDHHIMVEMLAHSHNYTKESLQHVQRHLMKNNVPPDLFQPYVMEICDQLKEDIFPKIKYELDNE
;
A
#
# COMPACT_ATOMS: atom_id res chain seq x y z
N MET A 1 -13.36 23.05 62.42
CA MET A 1 -14.26 22.52 61.36
C MET A 1 -13.76 22.87 59.95
N ALA A 2 -13.01 23.97 59.75
CA ALA A 2 -12.45 24.37 58.44
C ALA A 2 -11.28 23.50 57.91
N ASP A 3 -10.49 22.89 58.78
CA ASP A 3 -9.29 22.14 58.36
C ASP A 3 -9.61 20.87 57.55
N LEU A 4 -10.70 20.19 57.90
CA LEU A 4 -11.08 18.94 57.23
C LEU A 4 -11.63 19.20 55.83
N GLU A 5 -12.38 20.28 55.63
CA GLU A 5 -12.91 20.65 54.31
C GLU A 5 -11.81 21.10 53.35
N ALA A 6 -10.80 21.83 53.85
CA ALA A 6 -9.65 22.24 53.03
C ALA A 6 -8.83 21.04 52.56
N VAL A 7 -8.56 20.08 53.44
CA VAL A 7 -7.84 18.85 53.10
C VAL A 7 -8.63 18.00 52.10
N LEU A 8 -9.96 17.90 52.28
CA LEU A 8 -10.80 17.16 51.35
C LEU A 8 -10.86 17.83 49.96
N ALA A 9 -10.86 19.17 49.90
CA ALA A 9 -10.83 19.91 48.64
C ALA A 9 -9.52 19.66 47.87
N ASP A 10 -8.37 19.67 48.56
CA ASP A 10 -7.06 19.43 47.95
C ASP A 10 -6.91 17.99 47.45
N VAL A 11 -7.36 17.01 48.23
CA VAL A 11 -7.37 15.59 47.80
C VAL A 11 -8.29 15.41 46.59
N SER A 12 -9.46 16.06 46.58
CA SER A 12 -10.40 16.03 45.45
C SER A 12 -9.78 16.63 44.18
N TYR A 13 -9.05 17.74 44.32
CA TYR A 13 -8.38 18.41 43.21
C TYR A 13 -7.23 17.56 42.65
N LEU A 14 -6.41 16.98 43.52
CA LEU A 14 -5.31 16.08 43.11
C LEU A 14 -5.84 14.82 42.41
N MET A 15 -6.90 14.21 42.94
CA MET A 15 -7.57 13.08 42.29
C MET A 15 -8.17 13.47 40.93
N ALA A 16 -8.72 14.68 40.79
CA ALA A 16 -9.22 15.19 39.51
C ALA A 16 -8.08 15.41 38.50
N MET A 17 -6.93 15.92 38.95
CA MET A 17 -5.75 16.10 38.10
C MET A 17 -5.18 14.74 37.62
N GLU A 18 -5.08 13.74 38.49
CA GLU A 18 -4.65 12.39 38.09
C GLU A 18 -5.59 11.76 37.07
N LYS A 19 -6.91 11.93 37.26
CA LYS A 19 -7.93 11.42 36.32
C LYS A 19 -7.84 12.08 34.94
N SER A 20 -7.44 13.36 34.89
CA SER A 20 -7.29 14.11 33.64
C SER A 20 -6.04 13.76 32.84
N ARG A 21 -4.95 13.31 33.49
CA ARG A 21 -3.74 12.83 32.79
C ARG A 21 -3.93 11.47 32.10
N SER A 22 -4.86 10.66 32.60
CA SER A 22 -5.19 9.34 32.02
C SER A 22 -6.27 9.35 30.95
N GLN A 23 -6.83 10.52 30.62
CA GLN A 23 -7.74 10.63 29.48
C GLN A 23 -6.89 10.88 28.23
N PRO A 24 -6.68 9.87 27.35
CA PRO A 24 -6.15 10.17 26.02
C PRO A 24 -7.11 11.21 25.44
N ALA A 25 -6.57 12.34 24.99
CA ALA A 25 -7.35 13.36 24.30
C ALA A 25 -8.15 12.65 23.21
N ALA A 26 -9.44 12.42 23.47
CA ALA A 26 -10.34 11.79 22.54
C ALA A 26 -10.54 12.82 21.43
N ARG A 27 -9.59 12.86 20.49
CA ARG A 27 -9.81 13.51 19.20
C ARG A 27 -11.10 12.88 18.70
N ALA A 28 -12.16 13.67 18.65
CA ALA A 28 -13.40 13.24 18.04
C ALA A 28 -13.04 12.82 16.62
N SER A 29 -12.97 11.50 16.39
CA SER A 29 -12.85 10.91 15.06
C SER A 29 -14.14 11.21 14.33
N LYS A 30 -14.30 12.44 13.83
CA LYS A 30 -15.36 12.77 12.88
C LYS A 30 -15.12 11.82 11.71
N LYS A 31 -15.97 10.80 11.59
CA LYS A 31 -15.89 9.82 10.51
C LYS A 31 -15.82 10.59 9.19
N ILE A 32 -14.83 10.28 8.37
CA ILE A 32 -14.71 10.87 7.03
C ILE A 32 -15.90 10.32 6.24
N VAL A 33 -16.79 11.22 5.80
CA VAL A 33 -17.91 10.87 4.93
C VAL A 33 -17.48 11.14 3.50
N LEU A 34 -17.57 10.12 2.64
CA LEU A 34 -17.27 10.28 1.22
C LEU A 34 -18.35 11.13 0.55
N PRO A 35 -17.98 12.02 -0.38
CA PRO A 35 -18.94 12.78 -1.16
C PRO A 35 -19.78 11.87 -2.06
N ASP A 36 -20.93 12.37 -2.48
CA ASP A 36 -21.86 11.66 -3.34
C ASP A 36 -21.20 11.26 -4.69
N PRO A 37 -21.52 10.07 -5.25
CA PRO A 37 -20.96 9.60 -6.52
C PRO A 37 -21.14 10.57 -7.69
N SER A 38 -22.13 11.47 -7.68
CA SER A 38 -22.30 12.51 -8.70
C SER A 38 -21.06 13.41 -8.88
N VAL A 39 -20.25 13.57 -7.84
CA VAL A 39 -18.98 14.32 -7.86
C VAL A 39 -17.96 13.66 -8.80
N ARG A 40 -18.10 12.37 -9.11
CA ARG A 40 -17.24 11.62 -10.04
C ARG A 40 -17.08 12.31 -11.37
N SER A 41 -18.17 12.73 -12.03
CA SER A 41 -18.14 13.32 -13.37
C SER A 41 -17.31 14.63 -13.42
N ILE A 42 -17.39 15.43 -12.36
CA ILE A 42 -16.66 16.69 -12.21
C ILE A 42 -15.19 16.40 -11.88
N MET A 43 -14.94 15.48 -10.94
CA MET A 43 -13.59 15.10 -10.54
C MET A 43 -12.83 14.41 -11.67
N GLN A 44 -13.47 13.55 -12.46
CA GLN A 44 -12.86 12.90 -13.61
C GLN A 44 -12.42 13.93 -14.64
N LYS A 45 -13.31 14.85 -15.06
CA LYS A 45 -12.94 15.93 -15.99
C LYS A 45 -11.85 16.84 -15.44
N TYR A 46 -11.87 17.11 -14.14
CA TYR A 46 -10.84 17.92 -13.48
C TYR A 46 -9.48 17.21 -13.50
N LEU A 47 -9.45 15.93 -13.10
CA LEU A 47 -8.25 15.11 -13.05
C LEU A 47 -7.71 14.77 -14.45
N GLU A 48 -8.57 14.67 -15.48
CA GLU A 48 -8.16 14.53 -16.87
C GLU A 48 -7.47 15.81 -17.36
N LYS A 49 -8.07 16.97 -17.07
CA LYS A 49 -7.50 18.28 -17.44
C LYS A 49 -6.19 18.59 -16.75
N THR A 50 -6.01 18.19 -15.49
CA THR A 50 -4.74 18.34 -14.76
C THR A 50 -3.74 17.23 -15.11
N GLY A 51 -4.15 16.21 -15.86
CA GLY A 51 -3.35 15.03 -16.15
C GLY A 51 -3.01 14.22 -14.91
N GLU A 52 -3.83 14.29 -13.87
CA GLU A 52 -3.72 13.50 -12.65
C GLU A 52 -4.20 12.05 -12.86
N ILE A 53 -5.04 11.78 -13.86
CA ILE A 53 -5.42 10.42 -14.30
C ILE A 53 -4.30 9.79 -15.13
N ARG A 54 -3.12 9.67 -14.52
CA ARG A 54 -2.02 8.83 -15.02
C ARG A 54 -1.87 7.67 -14.07
N PHE A 55 -1.72 6.46 -14.62
CA PHE A 55 -1.51 5.26 -13.83
C PHE A 55 -0.39 5.45 -12.80
N GLU A 56 0.76 6.00 -13.21
CA GLU A 56 1.89 6.27 -12.31
C GLU A 56 1.52 7.18 -11.13
N LYS A 57 0.68 8.19 -11.35
CA LYS A 57 0.21 9.10 -10.29
C LYS A 57 -0.80 8.44 -9.36
N ILE A 58 -1.71 7.64 -9.89
CA ILE A 58 -2.69 6.90 -9.09
C ILE A 58 -1.99 5.80 -8.29
N PHE A 59 -1.11 5.04 -8.94
CA PHE A 59 -0.36 3.94 -8.33
C PHE A 59 0.62 4.40 -7.25
N SER A 60 1.28 5.55 -7.45
CA SER A 60 2.15 6.13 -6.42
C SER A 60 1.38 6.63 -5.19
N GLN A 61 0.06 6.86 -5.31
CA GLN A 61 -0.78 7.19 -4.17
C GLN A 61 -1.20 5.94 -3.41
N ARG A 62 -1.06 5.96 -2.08
CA ARG A 62 -1.47 4.84 -1.22
C ARG A 62 -2.94 4.43 -1.45
N LEU A 63 -3.83 5.39 -1.62
CA LEU A 63 -5.25 5.14 -1.89
C LEU A 63 -5.48 4.56 -3.28
N GLY A 64 -4.76 5.04 -4.30
CA GLY A 64 -4.88 4.51 -5.65
C GLY A 64 -4.36 3.07 -5.74
N PHE A 65 -3.28 2.73 -5.05
CA PHE A 65 -2.84 1.33 -4.92
C PHE A 65 -3.89 0.45 -4.22
N LEU A 66 -4.49 0.91 -3.12
CA LEU A 66 -5.53 0.16 -2.42
C LEU A 66 -6.77 -0.07 -3.29
N LEU A 67 -7.18 0.95 -4.05
CA LEU A 67 -8.29 0.83 -5.00
C LEU A 67 -7.95 -0.11 -6.16
N LEU A 68 -6.70 -0.11 -6.64
CA LEU A 68 -6.24 -1.05 -7.66
C LEU A 68 -6.24 -2.49 -7.14
N LYS A 69 -5.80 -2.70 -5.90
CA LYS A 69 -5.88 -4.00 -5.23
C LYS A 69 -7.32 -4.46 -5.09
N ASP A 70 -8.21 -3.59 -4.61
CA ASP A 70 -9.63 -3.88 -4.47
C ASP A 70 -10.27 -4.20 -5.83
N PHE A 71 -9.92 -3.44 -6.88
CA PHE A 71 -10.37 -3.71 -8.24
C PHE A 71 -9.85 -5.05 -8.77
N ALA A 72 -8.60 -5.42 -8.49
CA ALA A 72 -8.05 -6.69 -8.89
C ALA A 72 -8.61 -7.89 -8.10
N GLU A 73 -9.08 -7.69 -6.87
CA GLU A 73 -9.71 -8.74 -6.07
C GLU A 73 -11.22 -8.86 -6.34
N ASN A 74 -11.90 -7.74 -6.64
CA ASN A 74 -13.36 -7.69 -6.79
C ASN A 74 -13.84 -7.65 -8.25
N VAL A 75 -13.05 -7.09 -9.19
CA VAL A 75 -13.45 -6.90 -10.60
C VAL A 75 -12.65 -7.79 -11.55
N ALA A 76 -11.37 -8.03 -11.28
CA ALA A 76 -10.61 -9.02 -12.03
C ALA A 76 -10.90 -10.43 -11.48
N GLU A 77 -11.72 -11.22 -12.19
CA GLU A 77 -11.86 -12.67 -11.92
C GLU A 77 -10.52 -13.42 -12.02
N THR A 78 -9.53 -12.83 -12.70
CA THR A 78 -8.18 -13.37 -12.84
C THR A 78 -7.29 -12.85 -11.70
N SER A 79 -6.72 -13.76 -10.91
CA SER A 79 -5.68 -13.41 -9.92
C SER A 79 -4.57 -12.61 -10.60
N CYS A 80 -4.30 -11.39 -10.12
CA CYS A 80 -3.16 -10.58 -10.56
C CYS A 80 -1.94 -10.86 -9.66
N PRO A 81 -1.08 -11.85 -9.99
CA PRO A 81 0.13 -12.14 -9.21
C PRO A 81 1.05 -10.93 -9.11
N GLN A 82 1.00 -10.00 -10.06
CA GLN A 82 1.82 -8.80 -10.10
C GLN A 82 1.54 -7.85 -8.92
N ILE A 83 0.28 -7.72 -8.48
CA ILE A 83 -0.06 -6.88 -7.31
C ILE A 83 0.49 -7.50 -6.04
N LYS A 84 0.34 -8.82 -5.87
CA LYS A 84 0.90 -9.56 -4.73
C LYS A 84 2.43 -9.47 -4.73
N PHE A 85 3.05 -9.52 -5.90
CA PHE A 85 4.49 -9.39 -6.07
C PHE A 85 4.98 -8.00 -5.66
N TYR A 86 4.30 -6.93 -6.10
CA TYR A 86 4.60 -5.57 -5.67
C TYR A 86 4.42 -5.37 -4.15
N GLU A 87 3.35 -5.91 -3.57
CA GLU A 87 3.10 -5.86 -2.12
C GLU A 87 4.24 -6.55 -1.35
N ALA A 88 4.65 -7.74 -1.80
CA ALA A 88 5.76 -8.46 -1.18
C ALA A 88 7.09 -7.69 -1.30
N ILE A 89 7.34 -7.01 -2.43
CA ILE A 89 8.51 -6.13 -2.60
C ILE A 89 8.44 -4.93 -1.65
N LYS A 90 7.26 -4.31 -1.48
CA LYS A 90 7.07 -3.19 -0.54
C LYS A 90 7.17 -3.61 0.92
N GLU A 91 6.78 -4.83 1.27
CA GLU A 91 7.09 -5.41 2.57
C GLU A 91 8.59 -5.61 2.74
N TYR A 92 9.26 -6.15 1.72
CA TYR A 92 10.70 -6.36 1.71
C TYR A 92 11.50 -5.06 1.91
N GLU A 93 11.10 -3.95 1.28
CA GLU A 93 11.71 -2.63 1.49
C GLU A 93 11.59 -2.13 2.94
N LYS A 94 10.54 -2.53 3.66
CA LYS A 94 10.31 -2.14 5.06
C LYS A 94 11.07 -3.02 6.07
N LEU A 95 11.63 -4.15 5.63
CA LEU A 95 12.39 -5.03 6.52
C LEU A 95 13.75 -4.41 6.82
N GLU A 96 13.97 -4.06 8.09
CA GLU A 96 15.23 -3.52 8.57
C GLU A 96 16.24 -4.65 8.91
N THR A 97 15.76 -5.85 9.20
CA THR A 97 16.60 -6.99 9.57
C THR A 97 17.18 -7.70 8.32
N PRO A 98 18.48 -8.04 8.31
CA PRO A 98 19.10 -8.70 7.17
C PRO A 98 18.63 -10.16 6.97
N GLU A 99 18.28 -10.86 8.05
CA GLU A 99 17.83 -12.27 8.00
C GLU A 99 16.43 -12.42 7.41
N GLU A 100 15.47 -11.60 7.84
CA GLU A 100 14.11 -11.62 7.27
C GLU A 100 14.14 -11.12 5.83
N ARG A 101 14.97 -10.11 5.54
CA ARG A 101 15.15 -9.60 4.18
C ARG A 101 15.60 -10.70 3.22
N LEU A 102 16.58 -11.52 3.62
CA LEU A 102 17.04 -12.64 2.80
C LEU A 102 15.96 -13.70 2.60
N THR A 103 15.22 -14.01 3.65
CA THR A 103 14.14 -15.01 3.63
C THR A 103 13.01 -14.54 2.72
N LYS A 104 12.54 -13.31 2.89
CA LYS A 104 11.53 -12.69 2.02
C LYS A 104 12.00 -12.56 0.59
N ALA A 105 13.27 -12.22 0.33
CA ALA A 105 13.79 -12.19 -1.04
C ALA A 105 13.69 -13.55 -1.73
N ARG A 106 14.00 -14.65 -1.02
CA ARG A 106 13.87 -16.01 -1.53
C ARG A 106 12.41 -16.41 -1.72
N GLU A 107 11.56 -16.12 -0.74
CA GLU A 107 10.11 -16.38 -0.86
C GLU A 107 9.50 -15.66 -2.05
N ILE A 108 9.85 -14.39 -2.24
CA ILE A 108 9.41 -13.56 -3.37
C ILE A 108 9.87 -14.18 -4.69
N TYR A 109 11.13 -14.62 -4.75
CA TYR A 109 11.66 -15.29 -5.93
C TYR A 109 10.93 -16.61 -6.21
N ASP A 110 10.70 -17.45 -5.22
CA ASP A 110 10.06 -18.75 -5.44
C ASP A 110 8.55 -18.63 -5.72
N HIS A 111 7.83 -17.75 -5.01
CA HIS A 111 6.36 -17.64 -5.13
C HIS A 111 5.89 -16.81 -6.32
N HIS A 112 6.63 -15.76 -6.69
CA HIS A 112 6.23 -14.86 -7.77
C HIS A 112 7.07 -15.11 -9.01
N ILE A 113 8.39 -15.02 -8.89
CA ILE A 113 9.30 -15.08 -10.03
C ILE A 113 9.35 -16.49 -10.66
N MET A 114 9.52 -17.53 -9.84
CA MET A 114 9.66 -18.91 -10.33
C MET A 114 8.34 -19.47 -10.85
N VAL A 115 7.21 -19.13 -10.22
CA VAL A 115 5.87 -19.50 -10.72
C VAL A 115 5.57 -18.83 -12.06
N GLU A 116 5.88 -17.53 -12.23
CA GLU A 116 5.69 -16.84 -13.52
C GLU A 116 6.65 -17.35 -14.61
N MET A 117 7.87 -17.74 -14.24
CA MET A 117 8.78 -18.43 -15.17
C MET A 117 8.21 -19.77 -15.64
N LEU A 118 7.61 -20.55 -14.76
CA LEU A 118 6.96 -21.83 -15.10
C LEU A 118 5.69 -21.62 -15.93
N ALA A 119 4.97 -20.53 -15.68
CA ALA A 119 3.77 -20.14 -16.42
C ALA A 119 4.05 -19.64 -17.86
N HIS A 120 5.33 -19.51 -18.25
CA HIS A 120 5.76 -19.00 -19.58
C HIS A 120 5.15 -17.65 -19.95
N SER A 121 4.77 -16.84 -18.96
CA SER A 121 4.03 -15.60 -19.21
C SER A 121 4.89 -14.50 -19.83
N HIS A 122 6.21 -14.70 -20.00
CA HIS A 122 7.17 -13.77 -20.63
C HIS A 122 7.06 -12.31 -20.14
N ASN A 123 6.52 -12.12 -18.95
CA ASN A 123 6.21 -10.82 -18.37
C ASN A 123 7.51 -10.05 -18.05
N TYR A 124 8.56 -10.74 -17.58
CA TYR A 124 9.78 -10.06 -17.12
C TYR A 124 11.00 -10.26 -17.98
N THR A 125 11.85 -9.23 -18.01
CA THR A 125 13.13 -9.31 -18.71
C THR A 125 14.09 -10.27 -18.02
N LYS A 126 14.85 -11.02 -18.82
CA LYS A 126 15.89 -11.93 -18.32
C LYS A 126 17.01 -11.20 -17.57
N GLU A 127 17.16 -9.90 -17.81
CA GLU A 127 18.15 -9.06 -17.13
C GLU A 127 17.75 -8.78 -15.67
N SER A 128 16.48 -8.42 -15.43
CA SER A 128 15.92 -8.25 -14.07
C SER A 128 16.02 -9.55 -13.26
N LEU A 129 15.67 -10.69 -13.89
CA LEU A 129 15.83 -12.04 -13.33
C LEU A 129 17.27 -12.32 -12.91
N GLN A 130 18.22 -12.12 -13.82
CA GLN A 130 19.62 -12.38 -13.54
C GLN A 130 20.18 -11.43 -12.49
N HIS A 131 19.75 -10.18 -12.45
CA HIS A 131 20.16 -9.22 -11.43
C HIS A 131 19.76 -9.73 -10.04
N VAL A 132 18.48 -10.06 -9.86
CA VAL A 132 17.96 -10.59 -8.59
C VAL A 132 18.64 -11.89 -8.22
N GLN A 133 18.76 -12.83 -9.15
CA GLN A 133 19.39 -14.13 -8.91
C GLN A 133 20.85 -14.01 -8.50
N ARG A 134 21.64 -13.12 -9.13
CA ARG A 134 23.04 -12.87 -8.76
C ARG A 134 23.16 -12.29 -7.35
N HIS A 135 22.23 -11.42 -6.95
CA HIS A 135 22.20 -10.81 -5.63
C HIS A 135 21.76 -11.81 -4.54
N LEU A 136 20.76 -12.66 -4.83
CA LEU A 136 20.39 -13.80 -3.97
C LEU A 136 21.56 -14.77 -3.77
N MET A 137 22.29 -15.10 -4.85
CA MET A 137 23.47 -15.99 -4.80
C MET A 137 24.62 -15.39 -3.98
N LYS A 138 24.79 -14.06 -4.02
CA LYS A 138 25.79 -13.34 -3.21
C LYS A 138 25.36 -13.14 -1.75
N ASN A 139 24.17 -13.61 -1.35
CA ASN A 139 23.51 -13.30 -0.08
C ASN A 139 23.48 -11.79 0.24
N ASN A 140 23.53 -10.94 -0.79
CA ASN A 140 23.52 -9.49 -0.64
C ASN A 140 22.19 -8.97 -1.17
N VAL A 141 21.28 -8.74 -0.24
CA VAL A 141 19.89 -8.32 -0.45
C VAL A 141 19.74 -6.83 -0.08
N PRO A 142 20.06 -5.91 -1.01
CA PRO A 142 19.78 -4.50 -0.82
C PRO A 142 18.26 -4.24 -0.90
N PRO A 143 17.71 -3.23 -0.21
CA PRO A 143 16.28 -2.90 -0.29
C PRO A 143 15.82 -2.56 -1.72
N ASP A 144 16.75 -2.10 -2.57
CA ASP A 144 16.49 -1.72 -3.96
C ASP A 144 16.62 -2.87 -4.97
N LEU A 145 16.78 -4.11 -4.48
CA LEU A 145 17.01 -5.30 -5.31
C LEU A 145 15.92 -5.51 -6.38
N PHE A 146 14.68 -5.21 -6.02
CA PHE A 146 13.51 -5.46 -6.85
C PHE A 146 13.02 -4.22 -7.60
N GLN A 147 13.76 -3.11 -7.58
CA GLN A 147 13.40 -1.89 -8.29
C GLN A 147 13.08 -2.08 -9.79
N PRO A 148 13.91 -2.80 -10.58
CA PRO A 148 13.60 -3.03 -11.99
C PRO A 148 12.32 -3.86 -12.17
N TYR A 149 12.08 -4.83 -11.27
CA TYR A 149 10.84 -5.59 -11.24
C TYR A 149 9.64 -4.72 -10.91
N VAL A 150 9.76 -3.80 -9.97
CA VAL A 150 8.70 -2.85 -9.63
C VAL A 150 8.29 -2.03 -10.85
N MET A 151 9.25 -1.58 -11.66
CA MET A 151 8.95 -0.87 -12.89
C MET A 151 8.22 -1.74 -13.91
N GLU A 152 8.69 -2.97 -14.15
CA GLU A 152 8.06 -3.92 -15.08
C GLU A 152 6.64 -4.32 -14.64
N ILE A 153 6.44 -4.56 -13.34
CA ILE A 153 5.11 -4.78 -12.74
C ILE A 153 4.22 -3.55 -12.98
N CYS A 154 4.75 -2.35 -12.75
CA CYS A 154 4.01 -1.11 -12.98
C CYS A 154 3.55 -0.99 -14.44
N ASP A 155 4.43 -1.28 -15.40
CA ASP A 155 4.11 -1.18 -16.82
C ASP A 155 3.08 -2.23 -17.23
N GLN A 156 3.18 -3.47 -16.75
CA GLN A 156 2.15 -4.49 -16.99
C GLN A 156 0.81 -4.13 -16.37
N LEU A 157 0.80 -3.69 -15.11
CA LEU A 157 -0.44 -3.26 -14.43
C LEU A 157 -1.05 -2.04 -15.12
N LYS A 158 -0.22 -1.14 -15.67
CA LYS A 158 -0.67 -0.01 -16.48
C LYS A 158 -1.33 -0.48 -17.78
N GLU A 159 -0.77 -1.47 -18.46
CA GLU A 159 -1.35 -2.00 -19.69
C GLU A 159 -2.61 -2.84 -19.44
N ASP A 160 -2.65 -3.62 -18.37
CA ASP A 160 -3.78 -4.51 -18.07
C ASP A 160 -4.94 -3.82 -17.34
N ILE A 161 -4.64 -2.94 -16.37
CA ILE A 161 -5.66 -2.40 -15.46
C ILE A 161 -6.16 -1.03 -15.91
N PHE A 162 -5.30 -0.18 -16.47
CA PHE A 162 -5.72 1.17 -16.89
C PHE A 162 -6.84 1.17 -17.94
N PRO A 163 -6.82 0.34 -19.01
CA PRO A 163 -7.93 0.28 -19.95
C PRO A 163 -9.18 -0.34 -19.33
N LYS A 164 -9.05 -1.33 -18.42
CA LYS A 164 -10.19 -1.92 -17.71
C LYS A 164 -10.88 -0.91 -16.78
N ILE A 165 -10.11 -0.17 -15.99
CA ILE A 165 -10.65 0.91 -15.14
C ILE A 165 -11.37 1.95 -15.99
N LYS A 166 -10.78 2.36 -17.12
CA LYS A 166 -11.43 3.33 -18.01
C LYS A 166 -12.72 2.76 -18.62
N TYR A 167 -12.72 1.48 -19.01
CA TYR A 167 -13.89 0.82 -19.56
C TYR A 167 -15.02 0.66 -18.54
N GLU A 168 -14.68 0.33 -17.29
CA GLU A 168 -15.65 0.30 -16.18
C GLU A 168 -16.19 1.70 -15.87
N LEU A 169 -15.31 2.71 -15.89
CA LEU A 169 -15.68 4.12 -15.68
C LEU A 169 -16.61 4.67 -16.77
N ASP A 170 -16.51 4.17 -18.00
CA ASP A 170 -17.36 4.57 -19.13
C ASP A 170 -18.69 3.79 -19.19
N ASN A 171 -18.84 2.67 -18.44
CA ASN A 171 -20.04 1.83 -18.43
C ASN A 171 -20.94 1.96 -17.19
N GLU A 172 -20.57 2.76 -16.19
CA GLU A 172 -21.41 3.20 -15.05
C GLU A 172 -21.99 4.59 -15.25
#